data_AF-A0AAD9U8Z6-F1
#
_entry.id   AF-A0AAD9U8Z6-F1
#
_cell.length_a   1.000
_cell.length_b   1.000
_cell.length_c   1.000
_cell.angle_alpha   90.00
_cell.angle_beta   90.00
_cell.angle_gamma   90.00
#
_symmetry.space_group_name_H-M   'P 1'
#
loop_
_entity.id
_entity.type
_entity.pdbx_description
1 polymer ?
#
loop_
_entity_poly.entity_id
_entity_poly.type
_entity_poly.pdbx_seq_one_letter_code
_entity_poly.pdbx_strand_id
1 'polypeptide(L)'
;MRSIMNLRVNCKEGIKQIGPDNVVQVVSDNVANNMAATRLLKEKMPHIFWTLCASHTINLMLESIGKLPKLQKYLDLDKSFTIFVYAYPKTLSLLRIFTRKRDIVRPRVTRFVSAFLTLQSLVDKKDKLRTMFTINDWETCRWSKSLKGKTTYSTVKSLSFWKGVNLCLRVFAPLVKVFRLVDGD
;
A
#
# COMPACT_ATOMS: atom_id res chain seq x y z
N MET A 1 -7.28 14.40 -29.74
CA MET A 1 -7.73 14.33 -28.33
C MET A 1 -8.02 12.86 -28.03
N ARG A 2 -7.09 12.14 -27.37
CA ARG A 2 -7.31 10.73 -26.99
C ARG A 2 -7.77 10.71 -25.54
N SER A 3 -9.07 10.55 -25.32
CA SER A 3 -9.63 10.45 -23.97
C SER A 3 -9.32 9.06 -23.39
N ILE A 4 -8.45 9.01 -22.39
CA ILE A 4 -8.26 7.83 -21.54
C ILE A 4 -9.40 7.87 -20.51
N MET A 5 -10.44 7.06 -20.74
CA MET A 5 -11.56 6.93 -19.82
C MET A 5 -11.20 5.95 -18.71
N ASN A 6 -11.07 6.44 -17.47
CA ASN A 6 -11.03 5.61 -16.27
C ASN A 6 -12.46 5.10 -15.98
N LEU A 7 -12.79 3.88 -16.40
CA LEU A 7 -14.13 3.31 -16.26
C LEU A 7 -14.24 2.42 -15.03
N ARG A 8 -14.97 2.91 -14.02
CA ARG A 8 -15.60 2.08 -12.97
C ARG A 8 -17.04 1.69 -13.34
N VAL A 9 -17.37 1.73 -14.64
CA VAL A 9 -18.71 1.52 -15.20
C VAL A 9 -18.64 0.35 -16.17
N ASN A 10 -19.69 -0.46 -16.20
CA ASN A 10 -19.91 -1.60 -17.10
C ASN A 10 -19.37 -1.29 -18.51
N CYS A 11 -18.23 -1.87 -18.89
CA CYS A 11 -17.48 -1.53 -20.10
C CYS A 11 -18.36 -1.50 -21.37
N LYS A 12 -19.37 -2.37 -21.45
CA LYS A 12 -20.35 -2.40 -22.55
C LYS A 12 -21.21 -1.14 -22.64
N GLU A 13 -21.65 -0.58 -21.52
CA GLU A 13 -22.47 0.63 -21.50
C GLU A 13 -21.65 1.85 -21.89
N GLY A 14 -20.40 1.94 -21.40
CA GLY A 14 -19.47 3.00 -21.80
C GLY A 14 -19.19 2.99 -23.31
N ILE A 15 -18.93 1.82 -23.89
CA ILE A 15 -18.73 1.70 -25.34
C ILE A 15 -19.99 2.10 -26.12
N LYS A 16 -21.18 1.68 -25.67
CA LYS A 16 -22.45 2.07 -26.30
C LYS A 16 -22.69 3.57 -26.28
N GLN A 17 -22.37 4.25 -25.17
CA GLN A 17 -22.55 5.69 -25.03
C GLN A 17 -21.61 6.49 -25.96
N ILE A 18 -20.37 6.04 -26.11
CA ILE A 18 -19.36 6.70 -26.96
C ILE A 18 -19.55 6.34 -28.44
N GLY A 19 -20.12 5.17 -28.71
CA GLY A 19 -20.16 4.55 -30.03
C GLY A 19 -18.94 3.64 -30.25
N PRO A 20 -19.13 2.39 -30.69
CA PRO A 20 -18.04 1.42 -30.82
C PRO A 20 -16.94 1.85 -31.80
N ASP A 21 -17.28 2.62 -32.84
CA ASP A 21 -16.32 3.12 -33.84
C ASP A 21 -15.40 4.22 -33.28
N ASN A 22 -15.82 4.85 -32.18
CA ASN A 22 -15.09 5.93 -31.51
C ASN A 22 -14.18 5.42 -30.38
N VAL A 23 -14.18 4.11 -30.10
CA VAL A 23 -13.38 3.50 -29.04
C VAL A 23 -12.26 2.69 -29.67
N VAL A 24 -11.01 3.03 -29.36
CA VAL A 24 -9.84 2.31 -29.87
C VAL A 24 -9.27 1.31 -28.86
N GLN A 25 -9.45 1.56 -27.57
CA GLN A 25 -8.83 0.76 -26.52
C GLN A 25 -9.63 0.78 -25.22
N VAL A 26 -9.67 -0.37 -24.55
CA VAL A 26 -10.15 -0.54 -23.18
C VAL A 26 -8.98 -0.96 -22.30
N VAL A 27 -8.80 -0.27 -21.17
CA VAL A 27 -7.79 -0.60 -20.16
C VAL A 27 -8.51 -1.04 -18.89
N SER A 28 -8.27 -2.27 -18.40
CA SER A 28 -8.88 -2.76 -17.15
C SER A 28 -7.91 -3.57 -16.29
N ASP A 29 -8.26 -3.80 -15.03
CA ASP A 29 -7.53 -4.73 -14.18
C ASP A 29 -7.75 -6.21 -14.59
N ASN A 30 -6.97 -7.11 -13.99
CA ASN A 30 -6.96 -8.55 -14.28
C ASN A 30 -7.96 -9.36 -13.42
N VAL A 31 -9.04 -8.74 -12.94
CA VAL A 31 -10.05 -9.47 -12.15
C VAL A 31 -10.80 -10.45 -13.06
N ALA A 32 -11.14 -11.64 -12.57
CA ALA A 32 -11.75 -12.71 -13.36
C ALA A 32 -13.01 -12.28 -14.15
N ASN A 33 -13.83 -11.40 -13.58
CA ASN A 33 -15.01 -10.83 -14.25
C ASN A 33 -14.62 -9.98 -15.48
N ASN A 34 -13.49 -9.28 -15.41
CA ASN A 34 -12.96 -8.50 -16.52
C ASN A 34 -12.39 -9.42 -17.60
N MET A 35 -11.81 -10.56 -17.23
CA MET A 35 -11.31 -11.56 -18.18
C MET A 35 -12.42 -12.15 -19.08
N ALA A 36 -13.60 -12.43 -18.52
CA ALA A 36 -14.76 -12.85 -19.30
C ALA A 36 -15.26 -11.73 -20.22
N ALA A 37 -15.33 -10.49 -19.71
CA ALA A 37 -15.72 -9.32 -20.48
C ALA A 37 -14.76 -9.04 -21.66
N THR A 38 -13.45 -9.28 -21.49
CA THR A 38 -12.47 -9.18 -22.59
C THR A 38 -12.68 -10.16 -23.71
N ARG A 39 -13.04 -11.40 -23.39
CA ARG A 39 -13.30 -12.41 -24.43
C ARG A 39 -14.48 -11.97 -25.27
N LEU A 40 -15.55 -11.53 -24.61
CA LEU A 40 -16.73 -10.98 -25.28
C LEU A 40 -16.44 -9.70 -26.07
N LEU A 41 -15.53 -8.85 -25.58
CA LEU A 41 -15.09 -7.65 -26.31
C LEU A 41 -14.37 -8.04 -27.60
N LYS A 42 -13.43 -8.99 -27.53
CA LYS A 42 -12.71 -9.50 -28.71
C LYS A 42 -13.64 -10.15 -29.74
N GLU A 43 -14.64 -10.88 -29.29
CA GLU A 43 -15.62 -11.54 -30.17
C GLU A 43 -16.58 -10.54 -30.83
N LYS A 44 -17.11 -9.58 -30.07
CA LYS A 44 -18.16 -8.66 -30.57
C LYS A 44 -17.62 -7.40 -31.23
N MET A 45 -16.42 -6.97 -30.85
CA MET A 45 -15.83 -5.69 -31.23
C MET A 45 -14.31 -5.87 -31.44
N PRO A 46 -13.90 -6.65 -32.45
CA PRO A 46 -12.49 -7.03 -32.64
C PRO A 46 -11.57 -5.85 -32.95
N HIS A 47 -12.10 -4.71 -33.38
CA HIS A 47 -11.35 -3.48 -33.63
C HIS A 47 -10.95 -2.73 -32.36
N ILE A 48 -11.54 -3.06 -31.20
CA ILE A 48 -11.23 -2.44 -29.92
C ILE A 48 -10.16 -3.26 -29.21
N PHE A 49 -8.98 -2.66 -29.00
CA PHE A 49 -7.90 -3.31 -28.27
C PHE A 49 -8.23 -3.37 -26.77
N TRP A 50 -7.79 -4.46 -26.12
CA TRP A 50 -7.78 -4.50 -24.66
C TRP A 50 -6.36 -4.69 -24.14
N THR A 51 -6.04 -3.96 -23.08
CA THR A 51 -4.78 -4.08 -22.37
C THR A 51 -5.00 -4.04 -20.87
N LEU A 52 -4.10 -4.69 -20.13
CA LEU A 52 -4.09 -4.63 -18.67
C LEU A 52 -3.72 -3.22 -18.17
N CYS A 53 -4.35 -2.82 -17.07
CA CYS A 53 -4.01 -1.61 -16.35
C CYS A 53 -2.61 -1.73 -15.75
N ALA A 54 -1.69 -0.89 -16.23
CA ALA A 54 -0.30 -0.93 -15.82
C ALA A 54 -0.12 -0.62 -14.31
N SER A 55 -0.89 0.33 -13.74
CA SER A 55 -0.81 0.61 -12.30
C SER A 55 -1.27 -0.58 -11.45
N HIS A 56 -2.33 -1.26 -11.88
CA HIS A 56 -2.78 -2.50 -11.25
C HIS A 56 -1.72 -3.61 -11.33
N THR A 57 -1.14 -3.83 -12.51
CA THR A 57 -0.10 -4.84 -12.71
C THR A 57 1.14 -4.57 -11.83
N ILE A 58 1.61 -3.31 -11.77
CA ILE A 58 2.74 -2.95 -10.91
C ILE A 58 2.41 -3.16 -9.42
N ASN A 59 1.18 -2.84 -9.02
CA ASN A 59 0.72 -3.09 -7.65
C ASN A 59 0.75 -4.59 -7.28
N LEU A 60 0.36 -5.47 -8.21
CA LEU A 60 0.48 -6.93 -8.03
C LEU A 60 1.94 -7.40 -7.98
N MET A 61 2.83 -6.84 -8.80
CA MET A 61 4.27 -7.14 -8.73
C MET A 61 4.85 -6.78 -7.36
N LEU A 62 4.52 -5.58 -6.86
CA LEU A 62 4.92 -5.12 -5.53
C LEU A 62 4.41 -6.08 -4.43
N GLU A 63 3.16 -6.53 -4.53
CA GLU A 63 2.58 -7.50 -3.60
C GLU A 63 3.33 -8.84 -3.63
N SER A 64 3.60 -9.39 -4.82
CA SER A 64 4.34 -10.64 -4.96
C SER A 64 5.75 -10.56 -4.38
N ILE A 65 6.45 -9.45 -4.60
CA ILE A 65 7.78 -9.21 -3.99
C ILE A 65 7.65 -9.09 -2.47
N GLY A 66 6.61 -8.43 -1.97
CA GLY A 66 6.33 -8.31 -0.54
C GLY A 66 6.12 -9.64 0.17
N LYS A 67 5.58 -10.63 -0.52
CA LYS A 67 5.37 -11.99 0.00
C LYS A 67 6.64 -12.82 0.06
N LEU A 68 7.79 -12.33 -0.44
CA LEU A 68 9.06 -13.03 -0.28
C LEU A 68 9.41 -13.15 1.21
N PRO A 69 9.73 -14.35 1.75
CA PRO A 69 9.94 -14.55 3.20
C PRO A 69 10.98 -13.60 3.82
N LYS A 70 12.00 -13.22 3.03
CA LYS A 70 13.05 -12.29 3.43
C LYS A 70 12.52 -10.88 3.73
N LEU A 71 11.45 -10.45 3.07
CA LEU A 71 10.82 -9.13 3.20
C LEU A 71 9.54 -9.19 4.04
N GLN A 72 8.73 -10.23 3.85
CA GLN A 72 7.44 -10.42 4.48
C GLN A 72 7.49 -10.28 5.99
N LYS A 73 8.48 -10.88 6.64
CA LYS A 73 8.65 -10.77 8.10
C LYS A 73 8.75 -9.33 8.62
N TYR A 74 9.35 -8.42 7.84
CA TYR A 74 9.47 -7.02 8.23
C TYR A 74 8.17 -6.24 7.97
N LEU A 75 7.45 -6.58 6.90
CA LEU A 75 6.12 -6.04 6.60
C LEU A 75 5.11 -6.46 7.67
N ASP A 76 5.17 -7.70 8.15
CA ASP A 76 4.31 -8.20 9.22
C ASP A 76 4.61 -7.54 10.57
N LEU A 77 5.89 -7.33 10.89
CA LEU A 77 6.29 -6.58 12.08
C LEU A 77 5.83 -5.12 12.03
N ASP A 78 5.98 -4.44 10.88
CA ASP A 78 5.47 -3.08 10.65
C ASP A 78 3.93 -3.01 10.79
N LYS A 79 3.22 -3.96 10.19
CA LYS A 79 1.76 -4.07 10.32
C LYS A 79 1.32 -4.29 11.76
N SER A 80 2.00 -5.19 12.48
CA SER A 80 1.72 -5.44 13.91
C SER A 80 1.98 -4.20 14.76
N PHE A 81 3.09 -3.50 14.50
CA PHE A 81 3.44 -2.24 15.16
C PHE A 81 2.36 -1.16 14.93
N THR A 82 1.99 -0.92 13.67
CA THR A 82 1.00 0.11 13.34
C THR A 82 -0.37 -0.22 13.91
N ILE A 83 -0.83 -1.48 13.84
CA ILE A 83 -2.07 -1.92 14.49
C ILE A 83 -2.01 -1.62 15.99
N PHE A 84 -0.93 -2.00 16.67
CA PHE A 84 -0.81 -1.79 18.11
C PHE A 84 -0.87 -0.31 18.49
N VAL A 85 -0.11 0.54 17.80
CA VAL A 85 -0.04 1.98 18.09
C VAL A 85 -1.42 2.63 17.91
N TYR A 86 -2.18 2.23 16.90
CA TYR A 86 -3.52 2.76 16.63
C TYR A 86 -4.65 2.09 17.41
N ALA A 87 -4.42 0.91 18.02
CA ALA A 87 -5.46 0.15 18.70
C ALA A 87 -5.95 0.83 20.00
N TYR A 88 -5.10 1.60 20.68
CA TYR A 88 -5.44 2.16 22.00
C TYR A 88 -5.34 3.70 22.02
N PRO A 89 -6.28 4.41 22.68
CA PRO A 89 -6.26 5.87 22.76
C PRO A 89 -4.96 6.43 23.35
N LYS A 90 -4.40 5.79 24.39
CA LYS A 90 -3.15 6.24 25.03
C LYS A 90 -1.94 6.09 24.11
N THR A 91 -1.81 4.97 23.38
CA THR A 91 -0.68 4.74 22.45
C THR A 91 -0.77 5.67 21.24
N LEU A 92 -1.98 5.93 20.75
CA LEU A 92 -2.23 6.90 19.68
C LEU A 92 -1.94 8.33 20.14
N SER A 93 -2.35 8.69 21.36
CA SER A 93 -2.05 10.01 21.94
C SER A 93 -0.54 10.23 22.05
N LEU A 94 0.19 9.24 22.58
CA LEU A 94 1.64 9.27 22.64
C LEU A 94 2.27 9.43 21.24
N LEU A 95 1.84 8.63 20.26
CA LEU A 95 2.30 8.79 18.87
C LEU A 95 2.15 10.25 18.43
N ARG A 96 0.97 10.84 18.59
CA ARG A 96 0.67 12.21 18.15
C ARG A 96 1.46 13.27 18.90
N ILE A 97 1.74 13.08 20.19
CA ILE A 97 2.61 13.96 20.97
C ILE A 97 4.01 13.97 20.37
N PHE A 98 4.61 12.78 20.18
CA PHE A 98 5.98 12.66 19.70
C PHE A 98 6.14 12.98 18.21
N THR A 99 5.12 12.78 17.40
CA THR A 99 5.15 13.08 15.96
C THR A 99 4.63 14.48 15.62
N ARG A 100 4.26 15.30 16.60
CA ARG A 100 3.61 16.62 16.40
C ARG A 100 2.37 16.51 15.50
N LYS A 101 1.50 15.56 15.82
CA LYS A 101 0.27 15.19 15.08
C LYS A 101 0.50 14.72 13.63
N ARG A 102 1.74 14.40 13.25
CA ARG A 102 2.03 13.75 11.96
C ARG A 102 1.85 12.25 12.13
N ASP A 103 0.66 11.78 11.79
CA ASP A 103 0.30 10.36 11.85
C ASP A 103 1.16 9.51 10.89
N ILE A 104 1.24 8.21 11.16
CA ILE A 104 1.85 7.24 10.24
C ILE A 104 0.87 7.01 9.09
N VAL A 105 1.36 6.99 7.85
CA VAL A 105 0.53 6.63 6.69
C VAL A 105 0.00 5.23 6.92
N ARG A 106 -1.32 5.05 6.86
CA ARG A 106 -1.94 3.74 7.08
C ARG A 106 -2.01 2.95 5.77
N PRO A 107 -1.73 1.65 5.80
CA PRO A 107 -1.92 0.81 4.62
C PRO A 107 -3.42 0.74 4.28
N ARG A 108 -3.74 0.99 3.00
CA ARG A 108 -5.05 0.73 2.41
C ARG A 108 -5.06 -0.70 1.88
N VAL A 109 -6.12 -1.45 2.21
CA VAL A 109 -6.27 -2.88 1.87
C VAL A 109 -6.11 -3.15 0.36
N THR A 110 -6.47 -2.19 -0.49
CA THR A 110 -6.52 -2.37 -1.95
C THR A 110 -5.25 -1.99 -2.70
N ARG A 111 -4.19 -1.48 -2.04
CA ARG A 111 -2.96 -1.02 -2.73
C ARG A 111 -1.71 -1.33 -1.93
N PHE A 112 -0.85 -2.21 -2.42
CA PHE A 112 0.45 -2.52 -1.82
C PHE A 112 1.38 -1.30 -1.76
N VAL A 113 1.23 -0.35 -2.69
CA VAL A 113 1.90 0.96 -2.63
C VAL A 113 1.70 1.66 -1.28
N SER A 114 0.55 1.48 -0.64
CA SER A 114 0.30 2.04 0.69
C SER A 114 1.13 1.39 1.81
N ALA A 115 1.49 0.10 1.68
CA ALA A 115 2.41 -0.57 2.59
C ALA A 115 3.82 0.03 2.47
N PHE A 116 4.27 0.33 1.23
CA PHE A 116 5.52 1.05 1.02
C PHE A 116 5.50 2.44 1.68
N LEU A 117 4.43 3.22 1.50
CA LEU A 117 4.29 4.54 2.13
C LEU A 117 4.26 4.46 3.66
N THR A 118 3.69 3.38 4.20
CA THR A 118 3.68 3.10 5.65
C THR A 118 5.11 2.92 6.15
N LEU A 119 5.89 2.04 5.51
CA LEU A 119 7.30 1.81 5.84
C LEU A 119 8.13 3.10 5.75
N GLN A 120 7.93 3.89 4.68
CA GLN A 120 8.64 5.16 4.49
C GLN A 120 8.31 6.12 5.64
N SER A 121 7.02 6.29 5.94
CA SER A 121 6.56 7.12 7.04
C SER A 121 7.07 6.65 8.41
N LEU A 122 7.27 5.34 8.60
CA LEU A 122 7.85 4.79 9.81
C LEU A 122 9.32 5.19 9.96
N VAL A 123 10.11 5.06 8.88
CA VAL A 123 11.53 5.47 8.85
C VAL A 123 11.68 6.96 9.09
N ASP A 124 10.86 7.80 8.44
CA ASP A 124 10.87 9.26 8.63
C ASP A 124 10.59 9.68 10.08
N LYS A 125 9.92 8.82 10.85
CA LYS A 125 9.54 9.05 12.25
C LYS A 125 10.36 8.21 13.22
N LYS A 126 11.38 7.48 12.75
CA LYS A 126 12.15 6.50 13.54
C LYS A 126 12.61 7.04 14.89
N ASP A 127 13.28 8.19 14.92
CA ASP A 127 13.86 8.70 16.17
C ASP A 127 12.79 9.17 17.16
N LYS A 128 11.70 9.75 16.66
CA LYS A 128 10.54 10.13 17.46
C LYS A 128 9.84 8.91 18.05
N LEU A 129 9.69 7.85 17.25
CA LEU A 129 9.14 6.57 17.71
C LEU A 129 10.07 5.94 18.76
N ARG A 130 11.39 5.91 18.55
CA ARG A 130 12.31 5.39 19.56
C ARG A 130 12.22 6.15 20.89
N THR A 131 12.08 7.47 20.82
CA THR A 131 11.94 8.35 21.99
C THR A 131 10.62 8.12 22.73
N MET A 132 9.52 7.95 21.99
CA MET A 132 8.20 7.63 22.55
C MET A 132 8.22 6.41 23.45
N PHE A 133 8.99 5.38 23.08
CA PHE A 133 9.06 4.11 23.81
C PHE A 133 10.09 4.12 24.96
N THR A 134 10.88 5.19 25.12
CA THR A 134 11.90 5.31 26.19
C THR A 134 11.54 6.26 27.31
N ILE A 135 10.49 7.06 27.16
CA ILE A 135 10.08 8.04 28.18
C ILE A 135 9.15 7.38 29.22
N ASN A 136 9.21 7.87 30.47
CA ASN A 136 8.41 7.41 31.61
C ASN A 136 6.89 7.28 31.31
N ASP A 137 6.34 8.08 30.40
CA ASP A 137 4.94 7.98 29.97
C ASP A 137 4.58 6.66 29.26
N TRP A 138 5.56 5.99 28.65
CA TRP A 138 5.38 4.63 28.13
C TRP A 138 5.36 3.61 29.26
N GLU A 139 6.23 3.75 30.27
CA GLU A 139 6.26 2.84 31.42
C GLU A 139 4.96 2.89 32.24
N THR A 140 4.36 4.08 32.34
CA THR A 140 3.03 4.28 32.97
C THR A 140 1.87 3.79 32.10
N CYS A 141 2.08 3.51 30.81
CA CYS A 141 1.05 2.99 29.93
C CYS A 141 0.70 1.54 30.31
N ARG A 142 -0.55 1.25 30.64
CA ARG A 142 -1.03 -0.13 30.95
C ARG A 142 -0.63 -1.16 29.88
N TRP A 143 -0.56 -0.75 28.62
CA TRP A 143 -0.25 -1.62 27.48
C TRP A 143 1.24 -1.93 27.34
N SER A 144 2.14 -1.23 28.04
CA SER A 144 3.59 -1.46 27.97
C SER A 144 3.98 -2.85 28.49
N LYS A 145 3.29 -3.32 29.53
CA LYS A 145 3.52 -4.65 30.15
C LYS A 145 2.86 -5.79 29.38
N SER A 146 1.95 -5.49 28.46
CA SER A 146 1.29 -6.51 27.63
C SER A 146 2.29 -7.20 26.69
N LEU A 147 2.00 -8.43 26.29
CA LEU A 147 2.84 -9.15 25.32
C LEU A 147 3.02 -8.34 24.02
N LYS A 148 1.93 -7.76 23.49
CA LYS A 148 1.97 -6.90 22.30
C LYS A 148 2.83 -5.64 22.50
N GLY A 149 2.75 -5.01 23.68
CA GLY A 149 3.56 -3.84 24.03
C GLY A 149 5.05 -4.16 24.11
N LYS A 150 5.42 -5.27 24.75
CA LYS A 150 6.81 -5.76 24.83
C LYS A 150 7.39 -6.09 23.45
N THR A 151 6.60 -6.76 22.60
CA THR A 151 7.00 -7.07 21.22
C THR A 151 7.17 -5.79 20.38
N THR A 152 6.26 -4.83 20.52
CA THR A 152 6.32 -3.53 19.83
C THR A 152 7.56 -2.73 20.27
N TYR A 153 7.84 -2.67 21.57
CA TYR A 153 9.04 -2.06 22.13
C TYR A 153 10.32 -2.69 21.56
N SER A 154 10.38 -4.03 21.56
CA SER A 154 11.52 -4.79 21.02
C SER A 154 11.71 -4.54 19.52
N THR A 155 10.61 -4.44 18.77
CA THR A 155 10.63 -4.13 17.33
C THR A 155 11.23 -2.77 17.05
N VAL A 156 10.79 -1.72 17.76
CA VAL A 156 11.32 -0.35 17.61
C VAL A 156 12.78 -0.22 18.03
N LYS A 157 13.23 -1.01 19.00
CA LYS A 157 14.63 -1.03 19.45
C LYS A 157 15.54 -1.88 18.56
N SER A 158 14.98 -2.82 17.81
CA SER A 158 15.73 -3.76 16.99
C SER A 158 16.44 -3.10 15.80
N LEU A 159 17.77 -3.21 15.76
CA LEU A 159 18.56 -2.77 14.61
C LEU A 159 18.26 -3.62 13.36
N SER A 160 18.02 -4.92 13.52
CA SER A 160 17.73 -5.82 12.40
C SER A 160 16.40 -5.48 11.75
N PHE A 161 15.40 -5.07 12.53
CA PHE A 161 14.13 -4.57 12.02
C PHE A 161 14.34 -3.35 11.12
N TRP A 162 15.01 -2.30 11.61
CA TRP A 162 15.26 -1.09 10.80
C TRP A 162 16.11 -1.35 9.57
N LYS A 163 17.11 -2.24 9.64
CA LYS A 163 17.87 -2.67 8.46
C LYS A 163 16.98 -3.39 7.45
N GLY A 164 16.06 -4.23 7.92
CA GLY A 164 15.06 -4.93 7.11
C GLY A 164 14.08 -3.98 6.43
N VAL A 165 13.52 -3.01 7.16
CA VAL A 165 12.64 -1.98 6.61
C VAL A 165 13.34 -1.18 5.50
N ASN A 166 14.59 -0.77 5.72
CA ASN A 166 15.38 -0.08 4.70
C ASN A 166 15.69 -0.96 3.48
N LEU A 167 15.83 -2.28 3.65
CA LEU A 167 15.93 -3.21 2.53
C LEU A 167 14.63 -3.24 1.73
N CYS A 168 13.47 -3.35 2.39
CA CYS A 168 12.16 -3.30 1.73
C CYS A 168 12.01 -2.01 0.92
N LEU A 169 12.34 -0.84 1.50
CA LEU A 169 12.27 0.44 0.81
C LEU A 169 13.14 0.47 -0.45
N ARG A 170 14.40 -0.01 -0.35
CA ARG A 170 15.30 -0.07 -1.52
C ARG A 170 14.79 -0.99 -2.63
N VAL A 171 14.20 -2.12 -2.28
CA VAL A 171 13.64 -3.08 -3.26
C VAL A 171 12.40 -2.51 -3.95
N PHE A 172 11.50 -1.87 -3.20
CA PHE A 172 10.24 -1.37 -3.74
C PHE A 172 10.36 -0.01 -4.43
N ALA A 173 11.33 0.83 -4.06
CA ALA A 173 11.44 2.20 -4.56
C ALA A 173 11.42 2.35 -6.09
N PRO A 174 12.14 1.53 -6.89
CA PRO A 174 12.09 1.63 -8.34
C PRO A 174 10.69 1.38 -8.90
N LEU A 175 10.02 0.32 -8.44
CA LEU A 175 8.67 -0.03 -8.89
C LEU A 175 7.63 1.00 -8.43
N VAL A 176 7.78 1.57 -7.23
CA VAL A 176 6.91 2.65 -6.76
C VAL A 176 7.09 3.92 -7.58
N LYS A 177 8.32 4.22 -8.03
CA LYS A 177 8.56 5.35 -8.94
C LYS A 177 7.83 5.14 -10.28
N VAL A 178 7.92 3.95 -10.86
CA VAL A 178 7.19 3.61 -12.09
C VAL A 178 5.67 3.66 -11.85
N PHE A 179 5.20 3.12 -10.72
CA PHE A 179 3.79 3.19 -10.35
C PHE A 179 3.26 4.62 -10.37
N ARG A 180 3.97 5.57 -9.72
CA ARG A 180 3.55 6.98 -9.68
C ARG A 180 3.49 7.63 -11.07
N LEU A 181 4.46 7.32 -11.94
CA LEU A 181 4.46 7.82 -13.32
C LEU A 181 3.25 7.31 -14.13
N VAL A 182 2.79 6.09 -13.84
CA VAL A 182 1.67 5.46 -14.55
C VAL A 182 0.31 5.84 -13.95
N ASP A 183 0.22 6.01 -12.63
CA ASP A 183 -1.03 6.39 -11.96
C ASP A 183 -1.40 7.86 -12.19
N GLY A 184 -0.41 8.70 -12.56
CA GLY A 184 -0.63 10.09 -12.98
C GLY A 184 -0.85 11.09 -11.84
N ASP A 185 -0.36 10.78 -10.63
CA ASP A 185 -0.33 11.70 -9.47
C ASP A 185 0.69 12.84 -9.65
#